data_AF-A0A9E3VRE7-F1
#
_entry.id   AF-A0A9E3VRE7-F1
#
_cell.length_a   1.000
_cell.length_b   1.000
_cell.length_c   1.000
_cell.angle_alpha   90.00
_cell.angle_beta   90.00
_cell.angle_gamma   90.00
#
_symmetry.space_group_name_H-M   'P 1'
#
loop_
_entity.id
_entity.type
_entity.pdbx_description
1 polymer ?
#
loop_
_entity_poly.entity_id
_entity_poly.type
_entity_poly.pdbx_seq_one_letter_code
_entity_poly.pdbx_strand_id
1 'polypeptide(L)' 'MAKEPSAATLRVSDEVRDLLRMAAEKEHRSMANMVEVLILRYCEANGISVDRKRQTGKAKT' A
#
# COMPACT_ATOMS: atom_id res chain seq x y z
N MET A 1 -12.93 -3.51 -14.82
CA MET A 1 -13.38 -3.68 -13.42
C MET A 1 -12.76 -2.57 -12.61
N ALA A 2 -13.51 -1.54 -12.24
CA ALA A 2 -12.99 -0.45 -11.41
C ALA A 2 -12.79 -0.98 -9.98
N LYS A 3 -11.56 -0.89 -9.47
CA LYS A 3 -11.23 -1.29 -8.10
C LYS A 3 -11.90 -0.27 -7.17
N GLU A 4 -12.81 -0.73 -6.32
CA GLU A 4 -13.42 0.16 -5.32
C GLU A 4 -12.32 0.70 -4.39
N PRO A 5 -12.24 2.02 -4.17
CA PRO A 5 -11.25 2.59 -3.27
C PRO A 5 -11.56 2.16 -1.83
N SER A 6 -10.62 1.48 -1.18
CA SER A 6 -10.70 1.17 0.25
C SER A 6 -9.78 2.09 1.04
N ALA A 7 -10.29 2.65 2.13
CA ALA A 7 -9.51 3.47 3.05
C ALA A 7 -8.95 2.61 4.19
N ALA A 8 -7.69 2.82 4.55
CA ALA A 8 -7.05 2.17 5.70
C ALA A 8 -6.48 3.24 6.65
N THR A 9 -6.63 3.05 7.96
CA THR A 9 -6.01 3.91 8.98
C THR A 9 -4.73 3.26 9.47
N LEU A 10 -3.59 3.94 9.28
CA LEU A 10 -2.29 3.49 9.77
C LEU A 10 -1.84 4.36 10.95
N ARG A 11 -1.34 3.74 12.02
CA ARG A 11 -0.69 4.45 13.13
C ARG A 11 0.82 4.39 12.94
N VAL A 12 1.45 5.55 12.96
CA VAL A 12 2.90 5.73 12.81
C VAL A 12 3.38 6.82 13.78
N SER A 13 4.68 6.84 14.07
CA SER A 13 5.30 7.93 14.82
C SER A 13 5.20 9.26 14.07
N ASP A 14 5.23 10.39 14.79
CA ASP A 14 5.21 11.72 14.18
C ASP A 14 6.36 11.92 13.18
N GLU A 15 7.57 11.46 13.51
CA GLU A 15 8.73 11.50 12.61
C GLU A 15 8.46 10.83 11.27
N VAL A 16 7.84 9.64 11.27
CA VAL A 16 7.50 8.90 10.06
C VAL A 16 6.45 9.65 9.24
N ARG A 17 5.48 10.29 9.90
CA ARG A 17 4.46 11.10 9.23
C ARG A 17 5.10 12.28 8.48
N ASP A 18 6.04 12.98 9.11
CA ASP A 18 6.71 14.12 8.49
C ASP A 18 7.64 13.70 7.34
N LEU A 19 8.40 12.61 7.52
CA LEU A 19 9.20 12.02 6.44
C LEU A 19 8.34 11.61 5.24
N LEU A 20 7.20 10.96 5.50
CA LEU A 20 6.25 10.58 4.45
C LEU A 20 5.68 11.80 3.71
N ARG A 21 5.38 12.89 4.44
CA ARG A 21 4.89 14.14 3.85
C ARG A 21 5.92 14.75 2.91
N MET A 22 7.16 14.90 3.37
CA MET A 22 8.24 15.45 2.56
C MET A 22 8.51 14.62 1.30
N ALA A 23 8.49 13.29 1.42
CA ALA A 23 8.64 12.40 0.28
C ALA A 23 7.50 12.54 -0.74
N ALA A 24 6.25 12.62 -0.25
CA ALA A 24 5.08 12.81 -1.09
C ALA A 24 5.09 14.16 -1.82
N GLU A 25 5.46 15.25 -1.13
CA GLU A 25 5.60 16.59 -1.71
C GLU A 25 6.69 16.63 -2.79
N LYS A 26 7.83 15.99 -2.54
CA LYS A 26 8.94 15.90 -3.50
C LYS A 26 8.54 15.22 -4.81
N GLU A 27 7.65 14.23 -4.76
CA GLU A 27 7.15 13.52 -5.94
C GLU A 27 5.82 14.08 -6.49
N HIS A 28 5.34 15.22 -5.95
CA HIS A 28 4.07 15.84 -6.31
C HIS A 28 2.87 14.89 -6.20
N ARG A 29 2.83 14.07 -5.15
CA ARG A 29 1.81 13.05 -4.90
C ARG A 29 1.19 13.22 -3.53
N SER A 30 -0.01 12.65 -3.33
CA SER A 30 -0.61 12.58 -2.00
C SER A 30 0.13 11.57 -1.11
N MET A 31 0.05 11.77 0.21
CA MET A 31 0.65 10.82 1.18
C MET A 31 0.10 9.41 1.01
N ALA A 32 -1.19 9.25 0.70
CA ALA A 32 -1.80 7.95 0.44
C ALA A 32 -1.17 7.24 -0.78
N ASN A 33 -0.97 7.98 -1.87
CA ASN A 33 -0.32 7.43 -3.07
C ASN A 33 1.17 7.12 -2.81
N MET A 34 1.84 7.94 -1.99
CA MET A 34 3.22 7.69 -1.59
C MET A 34 3.33 6.39 -0.77
N VAL A 35 2.40 6.13 0.15
CA VAL A 35 2.34 4.87 0.89
C VAL A 35 2.18 3.68 -0.06
N GLU A 36 1.33 3.77 -1.08
CA GLU A 36 1.17 2.70 -2.07
C GLU A 36 2.49 2.43 -2.82
N VAL A 37 3.20 3.47 -3.27
CA VAL A 37 4.52 3.32 -3.93
C VAL A 37 5.54 2.66 -3.00
N LEU A 38 5.62 3.09 -1.73
CA LEU A 38 6.55 2.52 -0.76
C LEU A 38 6.27 1.03 -0.50
N ILE A 39 4.99 0.66 -0.35
CA ILE A 39 4.59 -0.73 -0.18
C ILE A 39 4.95 -1.56 -1.41
N LEU A 40 4.62 -1.08 -2.62
CA LEU A 40 4.91 -1.79 -3.86
C LEU A 40 6.42 -2.00 -4.05
N ARG A 41 7.23 -0.95 -3.83
CA ARG A 41 8.70 -1.04 -3.91
C ARG A 41 9.27 -2.01 -2.89
N TYR A 42 8.77 -1.98 -1.66
CA TYR A 42 9.19 -2.92 -0.63
C TYR A 42 8.87 -4.36 -1.05
N CYS A 43 7.65 -4.61 -1.54
CA CYS A 43 7.23 -5.93 -1.99
C CYS A 43 8.09 -6.42 -3.17
N GLU A 44 8.33 -5.56 -4.17
CA GLU A 44 9.18 -5.87 -5.33
C GLU A 44 10.61 -6.22 -4.89
N ALA A 45 11.23 -5.40 -4.04
CA ALA A 45 12.59 -5.61 -3.54
C ALA A 45 12.73 -6.89 -2.70
N ASN A 46 11.65 -7.35 -2.07
CA ASN A 46 11.62 -8.55 -1.24
C ASN A 46 11.03 -9.77 -1.95
N GLY A 47 10.68 -9.67 -3.25
CA GLY A 47 10.04 -10.76 -3.99
C GLY A 47 8.63 -11.13 -3.48
N ILE A 48 7.98 -10.26 -2.72
CA ILE A 48 6.63 -10.47 -2.19
C ILE A 48 5.63 -10.17 -3.31
N SER A 49 5.23 -11.20 -4.02
CA SER A 49 4.15 -11.11 -5.02
C SER A 49 2.81 -11.46 -4.38
N VAL A 50 1.79 -10.65 -4.64
CA VAL A 50 0.42 -11.06 -4.35
C VAL A 50 0.06 -12.17 -5.35
N ASP A 51 0.18 -13.43 -4.92
CA ASP A 51 -0.37 -14.54 -5.70
C ASP A 51 -1.88 -14.34 -5.79
N ARG A 52 -2.36 -13.99 -6.99
CA ARG A 52 -3.78 -13.69 -7.24
C ARG A 52 -4.67 -14.94 -7.07
N LYS A 53 -4.12 -16.12 -6.78
CA LYS A 53 -4.88 -17.36 -6.58
C LYS A 53 -5.15 -17.64 -5.10
N ARG A 54 -5.88 -16.73 -4.43
CA ARG A 54 -6.63 -17.11 -3.22
C ARG A 54 -7.92 -16.32 -3.06
N GLN A 55 -8.70 -16.26 -4.14
CA GLN A 55 -10.16 -16.30 -4.03
C GLN A 55 -10.65 -17.73 -4.28
N THR A 56 -10.17 -18.69 -3.47
CA THR A 56 -10.85 -19.99 -3.31
C THR A 56 -11.55 -19.99 -1.97
N GLY A 57 -12.50 -19.07 -1.83
CA GLY A 57 -13.50 -19.10 -0.78
C GLY A 57 -14.77 -19.78 -1.28
N LYS A 58 -14.69 -21.08 -1.58
CA LYS A 58 -15.77 -22.05 -1.38
C LYS A 58 -15.16 -23.43 -1.15
N ALA A 59 -14.96 -23.75 0.11
CA ALA A 59 -14.68 -25.11 0.58
C ALA A 59 -15.97 -25.66 1.20
N LYS A 60 -16.27 -26.94 0.87
CA LYS A 60 -17.07 -27.92 1.64
C LYS A 60 -18.60 -27.69 1.64
N THR A 61 -19.48 -28.68 1.58
CA THR A 61 -19.47 -30.15 1.49
C THR A 61 -20.86 -30.54 1.00
#